data_AF-A0A5M6IKQ7-F1
#
_entry.id   AF-A0A5M6IKQ7-F1
#
_cell.length_a   1.000
_cell.length_b   1.000
_cell.length_c   1.000
_cell.angle_alpha   90.00
_cell.angle_beta   90.00
_cell.angle_gamma   90.00
#
_symmetry.space_group_name_H-M   'P 1'
#
loop_
_entity.id
_entity.type
_entity.pdbx_description
1 polymer ?
#
loop_
_entity_poly.entity_id
_entity_poly.type
_entity_poly.pdbx_seq_one_letter_code
_entity_poly.pdbx_strand_id
1 'polypeptide(L)'
;MLAGDLATAWAISDAVLDARDPATRDDPRLPYHLRWVWDGRPVDGRQVLVRCYHGLGDTLQFCRFLPALRRRAAAVTLEVQPALAPLLAGLADRVVPFDLRVPLPPAECDIEIMELAHALRLPPDQPAPALAVPAPGPSGIGLCWQAGEWNRTRSVSLEAVLQALPAGLRLVSLQRGPAASEAVSGRFINPHDADENVLRTASLILGATLVITVDTMVAHLAGVLGRPGLVLLPHAADWRWMRGKRCAWYPSLRLLRQARPGDWQAPLASLRDALAAGLPPLA
;
A
#
# COMPACT_ATOMS: atom_id res chain seq x y z
N MET A 1 -11.40 12.75 -3.00
CA MET A 1 -10.69 11.78 -2.14
C MET A 1 -9.88 12.41 -1.00
N LEU A 2 -8.92 13.32 -1.25
CA LEU A 2 -8.12 13.94 -0.15
C LEU A 2 -8.98 14.61 0.94
N ALA A 3 -10.08 15.24 0.56
CA ALA A 3 -11.03 15.90 1.46
C ALA A 3 -12.08 14.95 2.07
N GLY A 4 -12.02 13.64 1.79
CA GLY A 4 -13.04 12.68 2.20
C GLY A 4 -14.34 12.72 1.38
N ASP A 5 -14.51 13.71 0.50
CA ASP A 5 -15.63 13.75 -0.44
C ASP A 5 -15.40 12.74 -1.58
N LEU A 6 -16.11 11.61 -1.48
CA LEU A 6 -16.08 10.54 -2.47
C LEU A 6 -17.08 10.78 -3.61
N ALA A 7 -18.22 11.39 -3.33
CA ALA A 7 -19.25 11.66 -4.34
C ALA A 7 -18.70 12.61 -5.42
N THR A 8 -18.08 13.71 -5.01
CA THR A 8 -17.42 14.64 -5.93
C THR A 8 -16.26 13.98 -6.66
N ALA A 9 -15.47 13.15 -5.97
CA ALA A 9 -14.35 12.45 -6.60
C ALA A 9 -14.82 11.50 -7.69
N TRP A 10 -15.90 10.75 -7.43
CA TRP A 10 -16.50 9.85 -8.39
C TRP A 10 -17.13 10.60 -9.57
N ALA A 11 -17.80 11.73 -9.34
CA ALA A 11 -18.32 12.56 -10.43
C ALA A 11 -17.19 13.06 -11.36
N ILE A 12 -16.03 13.41 -10.80
CA ILE A 12 -14.84 13.74 -11.61
C ILE A 12 -14.35 12.51 -12.38
N SER A 13 -14.27 11.35 -11.74
CA SER A 13 -13.86 10.09 -12.41
C SER A 13 -14.82 9.69 -13.52
N ASP A 14 -16.13 9.91 -13.35
CA ASP A 14 -17.16 9.69 -14.37
C ASP A 14 -16.92 10.61 -15.58
N ALA A 15 -16.72 11.91 -15.34
CA ALA A 15 -16.41 12.86 -16.42
C ALA A 15 -15.10 12.55 -17.16
N VAL A 16 -14.07 12.08 -16.44
CA VAL A 16 -12.81 11.63 -17.04
C VAL A 16 -13.04 10.40 -17.91
N LEU A 17 -13.83 9.44 -17.43
CA LEU A 17 -14.15 8.22 -18.17
C LEU A 17 -14.92 8.53 -19.46
N ASP A 18 -15.92 9.41 -19.40
CA ASP A 18 -16.73 9.83 -20.56
C ASP A 18 -15.91 10.58 -21.61
N ALA A 19 -14.83 11.25 -21.20
CA ALA A 19 -13.95 12.02 -22.08
C ALA A 19 -12.82 11.18 -22.71
N ARG A 20 -12.66 9.90 -22.35
CA ARG A 20 -11.60 9.03 -22.89
C ARG A 20 -11.87 8.72 -24.37
N ASP A 21 -10.88 8.94 -25.22
CA ASP A 21 -10.91 8.49 -26.62
C ASP A 21 -10.69 6.96 -26.67
N PRO A 22 -11.68 6.16 -27.10
CA PRO A 22 -11.54 4.70 -27.18
C PRO A 22 -10.36 4.22 -28.02
N ALA A 23 -9.87 5.02 -28.98
CA ALA A 23 -8.69 4.70 -29.78
C ALA A 23 -7.38 4.70 -28.97
N THR A 24 -7.38 5.32 -27.79
CA THR A 24 -6.21 5.39 -26.89
C THR A 24 -6.22 4.33 -25.79
N ARG A 25 -7.24 3.46 -25.77
CA ARG A 25 -7.40 2.41 -24.75
C ARG A 25 -6.23 1.43 -24.82
N ASP A 26 -5.59 1.22 -23.68
CA ASP A 26 -4.42 0.34 -23.49
C ASP A 26 -3.27 0.58 -24.51
N ASP A 27 -3.02 1.85 -24.87
CA ASP A 27 -2.02 2.20 -25.89
C ASP A 27 -0.62 1.63 -25.57
N PRO A 28 -0.09 0.71 -26.40
CA PRO A 28 1.19 0.04 -26.14
C PRO A 28 2.39 1.00 -26.18
N ARG A 29 2.24 2.20 -26.74
CA ARG A 29 3.28 3.23 -26.80
C ARG A 29 3.48 3.94 -25.47
N LEU A 30 2.51 3.87 -24.56
CA LEU A 30 2.59 4.46 -23.24
C LEU A 30 3.19 3.48 -22.23
N PRO A 31 3.94 3.96 -21.23
CA PRO A 31 4.24 3.20 -20.01
C PRO A 31 2.95 2.66 -19.38
N TYR A 32 2.97 1.44 -18.82
CA TYR A 32 1.78 0.80 -18.24
C TYR A 32 1.05 1.66 -17.21
N HIS A 33 1.78 2.35 -16.32
CA HIS A 33 1.20 3.24 -15.31
C HIS A 33 0.54 4.50 -15.90
N LEU A 34 0.62 4.74 -17.21
CA LEU A 34 -0.08 5.81 -17.93
C LEU A 34 -1.19 5.28 -18.82
N ARG A 35 -1.36 3.95 -18.93
CA ARG A 35 -2.43 3.32 -19.70
C ARG A 35 -3.70 3.26 -18.88
N TRP A 36 -4.82 3.24 -19.59
CA TRP A 36 -6.14 2.98 -19.03
C TRP A 36 -6.79 1.83 -19.79
N VAL A 37 -7.52 0.97 -19.07
CA VAL A 37 -8.10 -0.25 -19.65
C VAL A 37 -9.60 -0.35 -19.43
N TRP A 38 -10.13 0.28 -18.38
CA TRP A 38 -11.57 0.27 -18.13
C TRP A 38 -12.29 1.34 -18.94
N ASP A 39 -13.34 0.93 -19.64
CA ASP A 39 -14.16 1.78 -20.49
C ASP A 39 -15.59 1.95 -19.96
N GLY A 40 -15.78 1.73 -18.66
CA GLY A 40 -17.09 1.87 -18.01
C GLY A 40 -17.98 0.64 -18.13
N ARG A 41 -17.55 -0.41 -18.84
CA ARG A 41 -18.30 -1.66 -18.92
C ARG A 41 -18.58 -2.25 -17.54
N PRO A 42 -19.79 -2.83 -17.32
CA PRO A 42 -20.16 -3.43 -16.06
C PRO A 42 -19.35 -4.71 -15.80
N VAL A 43 -19.07 -4.97 -14.53
CA VAL A 43 -18.34 -6.17 -14.06
C VAL A 43 -19.27 -7.36 -13.79
N ASP A 44 -20.56 -7.12 -13.62
CA ASP A 44 -21.53 -8.14 -13.17
C ASP A 44 -21.69 -9.26 -14.20
N GLY A 45 -21.48 -10.51 -13.77
CA GLY A 45 -21.59 -11.69 -14.62
C GLY A 45 -20.51 -11.82 -15.70
N ARG A 46 -19.45 -11.01 -15.67
CA ARG A 46 -18.38 -11.01 -16.68
C ARG A 46 -17.13 -11.76 -16.21
N GLN A 47 -16.33 -12.23 -17.17
CA GLN A 47 -14.92 -12.54 -16.96
C GLN A 47 -14.14 -11.23 -16.87
N VAL A 48 -13.66 -10.90 -15.67
CA VAL A 48 -12.97 -9.66 -15.38
C VAL A 48 -11.46 -9.90 -15.28
N LEU A 49 -10.69 -9.16 -16.07
CA LEU A 49 -9.24 -9.07 -15.95
C LEU A 49 -8.88 -7.81 -15.16
N VAL A 50 -8.45 -7.98 -13.91
CA VAL A 50 -7.93 -6.89 -13.08
C VAL A 50 -6.45 -6.74 -13.34
N ARG A 51 -6.02 -5.53 -13.71
CA ARG A 51 -4.63 -5.20 -14.02
C ARG A 51 -4.03 -4.30 -12.96
N CYS A 52 -2.81 -4.61 -12.52
CA CYS A 52 -2.10 -3.85 -11.49
C CYS A 52 -0.91 -3.10 -12.10
N TYR A 53 -1.16 -1.95 -12.72
CA TYR A 53 -0.17 -1.25 -13.52
C TYR A 53 0.73 -0.30 -12.73
N HIS A 54 0.35 0.03 -11.50
CA HIS A 54 1.05 0.97 -10.63
C HIS A 54 2.01 0.28 -9.63
N GLY A 55 2.29 0.93 -8.50
CA GLY A 55 3.24 0.42 -7.51
C GLY A 55 2.68 -0.72 -6.66
N LEU A 56 3.57 -1.45 -5.97
CA LEU A 56 3.17 -2.53 -5.05
C LEU A 56 2.20 -2.03 -3.96
N GLY A 57 2.41 -0.79 -3.48
CA GLY A 57 1.55 -0.16 -2.48
C GLY A 57 0.13 0.08 -2.99
N ASP A 58 -0.03 0.46 -4.26
CA ASP A 58 -1.34 0.66 -4.89
C ASP A 58 -2.10 -0.67 -4.97
N THR A 59 -1.43 -1.73 -5.45
CA THR A 59 -2.02 -3.08 -5.48
C THR A 59 -2.47 -3.53 -4.08
N LEU A 60 -1.61 -3.39 -3.07
CA LEU A 60 -1.94 -3.76 -1.69
C LEU A 60 -3.09 -2.93 -1.14
N GLN A 61 -3.16 -1.64 -1.44
CA GLN A 61 -4.26 -0.80 -0.98
C GLN A 61 -5.59 -1.24 -1.59
N PHE A 62 -5.63 -1.44 -2.90
CA PHE A 62 -6.87 -1.67 -3.63
C PHE A 62 -7.29 -3.15 -3.73
N CYS A 63 -6.43 -4.11 -3.33
CA CYS A 63 -6.82 -5.52 -3.28
C CYS A 63 -8.03 -5.80 -2.37
N ARG A 64 -8.34 -4.88 -1.44
CA ARG A 64 -9.56 -4.90 -0.61
C ARG A 64 -10.87 -4.96 -1.37
N PHE A 65 -10.88 -4.51 -2.63
CA PHE A 65 -12.10 -4.52 -3.45
C PHE A 65 -12.27 -5.84 -4.21
N LEU A 66 -11.23 -6.69 -4.29
CA LEU A 66 -11.29 -7.98 -4.99
C LEU A 66 -12.36 -8.93 -4.42
N PRO A 67 -12.55 -9.07 -3.09
CA PRO A 67 -13.65 -9.88 -2.57
C PRO A 67 -15.04 -9.40 -3.01
N ALA A 68 -15.26 -8.09 -3.11
CA ALA A 68 -16.51 -7.54 -3.59
C ALA A 68 -16.69 -7.75 -5.10
N LEU A 69 -15.63 -7.59 -5.88
CA LEU A 69 -15.62 -7.90 -7.31
C LEU A 69 -15.95 -9.38 -7.57
N ARG A 70 -15.32 -10.30 -6.83
CA ARG A 70 -15.56 -11.76 -6.95
C ARG A 70 -17.01 -12.18 -6.74
N ARG A 71 -17.78 -11.44 -5.91
CA ARG A 71 -19.20 -11.73 -5.70
C ARG A 71 -20.09 -11.29 -6.86
N ARG A 72 -19.58 -10.44 -7.74
CA ARG A 72 -20.29 -9.78 -8.83
C ARG A 72 -19.90 -10.34 -10.19
N ALA A 73 -18.61 -10.55 -10.42
CA ALA A 73 -18.06 -11.12 -11.63
C ALA A 73 -18.34 -12.62 -11.76
N ALA A 74 -18.39 -13.13 -13.00
CA ALA A 74 -18.44 -14.57 -13.25
C ALA A 74 -17.08 -15.25 -12.95
N ALA A 75 -15.99 -14.56 -13.24
CA ALA A 75 -14.63 -14.97 -12.86
C ALA A 75 -13.71 -13.75 -12.80
N VAL A 76 -12.71 -13.78 -11.93
CA VAL A 76 -11.69 -12.74 -11.77
C VAL A 76 -10.32 -13.33 -12.06
N THR A 77 -9.64 -12.80 -13.08
CA THR A 77 -8.20 -12.98 -13.28
C THR A 77 -7.47 -11.74 -12.79
N LEU A 78 -6.49 -11.91 -11.92
CA LEU A 78 -5.65 -10.83 -11.41
C LEU A 78 -4.27 -10.91 -12.07
N GLU A 79 -3.98 -9.95 -12.95
CA GLU A 79 -2.67 -9.71 -13.54
C GLU A 79 -1.88 -8.74 -12.64
N VAL A 80 -0.80 -9.21 -12.03
CA VAL A 80 -0.15 -8.53 -10.89
C VAL A 80 1.37 -8.55 -10.94
N GLN A 81 2.02 -7.62 -10.23
CA GLN A 81 3.47 -7.64 -10.05
C GLN A 81 3.92 -9.01 -9.49
N PRO A 82 4.97 -9.65 -10.04
CA PRO A 82 5.41 -10.98 -9.60
C PRO A 82 5.66 -11.11 -8.10
N ALA A 83 6.17 -10.05 -7.46
CA ALA A 83 6.45 -10.01 -6.04
C ALA A 83 5.19 -10.11 -5.14
N LEU A 84 4.00 -9.81 -5.67
CA LEU A 84 2.73 -9.88 -4.93
C LEU A 84 1.90 -11.11 -5.30
N ALA A 85 2.21 -11.81 -6.40
CA ALA A 85 1.43 -12.95 -6.84
C ALA A 85 1.24 -14.03 -5.76
N PRO A 86 2.27 -14.44 -4.99
CA PRO A 86 2.09 -15.41 -3.90
C PRO A 86 1.17 -14.91 -2.79
N LEU A 87 1.26 -13.62 -2.44
CA LEU A 87 0.51 -13.01 -1.35
C LEU A 87 -0.99 -12.89 -1.68
N LEU A 88 -1.31 -12.66 -2.95
CA LEU A 88 -2.69 -12.42 -3.42
C LEU A 88 -3.34 -13.64 -4.08
N ALA A 89 -2.67 -14.80 -4.06
CA ALA A 89 -3.11 -16.03 -4.73
C ALA A 89 -4.56 -16.44 -4.43
N GLY A 90 -5.06 -16.18 -3.22
CA GLY A 90 -6.43 -16.52 -2.80
C GLY A 90 -7.49 -15.45 -3.08
N LEU A 91 -7.14 -14.32 -3.72
CA LEU A 91 -8.05 -13.19 -3.92
C LEU A 91 -8.70 -13.13 -5.30
N ALA A 92 -8.36 -14.05 -6.20
CA ALA A 92 -8.87 -14.14 -7.57
C ALA A 92 -8.96 -15.61 -8.00
N ASP A 93 -9.74 -15.91 -9.03
CA ASP A 93 -9.90 -17.29 -9.54
C ASP A 93 -8.62 -17.73 -10.24
N ARG A 94 -7.90 -16.76 -10.79
CA ARG A 94 -6.57 -16.93 -11.36
C ARG A 94 -5.71 -15.73 -11.01
N VAL A 95 -4.50 -15.97 -10.53
CA VAL A 95 -3.48 -14.92 -10.33
C VAL A 95 -2.34 -15.18 -11.29
N VAL A 96 -1.98 -14.17 -12.08
CA VAL A 96 -0.94 -14.27 -13.10
C VAL A 96 0.08 -13.14 -12.86
N PRO A 97 1.37 -13.47 -12.66
CA PRO A 97 2.43 -12.48 -12.70
C PRO A 97 2.45 -11.84 -14.09
N PHE A 98 2.30 -10.51 -14.17
CA PHE A 98 2.37 -9.85 -15.47
C PHE A 98 3.80 -9.88 -16.01
N ASP A 99 3.94 -10.15 -17.30
CA ASP A 99 5.18 -10.03 -18.05
C ASP A 99 4.95 -8.99 -19.15
N LEU A 100 5.73 -7.91 -19.12
CA LEU A 100 5.64 -6.81 -20.09
C LEU A 100 5.80 -7.29 -21.53
N ARG A 101 6.49 -8.42 -21.74
CA ARG A 101 6.76 -9.01 -23.05
C ARG A 101 5.60 -9.86 -23.55
N VAL A 102 4.74 -10.33 -22.64
CA VAL A 102 3.64 -11.26 -22.94
C VAL A 102 2.42 -10.89 -22.09
N PRO A 103 1.78 -9.73 -22.35
CA PRO A 103 0.59 -9.33 -21.60
C PRO A 103 -0.56 -10.31 -21.86
N LEU A 104 -1.43 -10.49 -20.87
CA LEU A 104 -2.64 -11.27 -21.08
C LEU A 104 -3.58 -10.60 -22.10
N PRO A 105 -4.25 -11.37 -22.96
CA PRO A 105 -5.27 -10.84 -23.85
C PRO A 105 -6.42 -10.23 -23.04
N PRO A 106 -7.11 -9.21 -23.57
CA PRO A 106 -8.28 -8.63 -22.92
C PRO A 106 -9.36 -9.67 -22.61
N ALA A 107 -10.06 -9.48 -21.49
CA ALA A 107 -11.24 -10.26 -21.11
C ALA A 107 -12.53 -9.53 -21.54
N GLU A 108 -13.68 -10.00 -21.07
CA GLU A 108 -14.96 -9.33 -21.34
C GLU A 108 -15.00 -7.92 -20.73
N CYS A 109 -14.35 -7.76 -19.58
CA CYS A 109 -14.10 -6.49 -18.91
C CYS A 109 -12.65 -6.46 -18.38
N ASP A 110 -11.89 -5.46 -18.80
CA ASP A 110 -10.56 -5.16 -18.23
C ASP A 110 -10.70 -3.95 -17.30
N ILE A 111 -10.07 -4.00 -16.14
CA ILE A 111 -10.12 -2.90 -15.18
C ILE A 111 -8.80 -2.76 -14.43
N GLU A 112 -8.32 -1.53 -14.24
CA GLU A 112 -7.15 -1.29 -13.39
C GLU A 112 -7.56 -1.35 -11.90
N ILE A 113 -6.73 -1.93 -11.04
CA ILE A 113 -7.09 -2.21 -9.64
C ILE A 113 -7.49 -0.94 -8.85
N MET A 114 -6.91 0.21 -9.15
CA MET A 114 -7.22 1.51 -8.55
C MET A 114 -8.57 2.08 -9.00
N GLU A 115 -9.12 1.59 -10.12
CA GLU A 115 -10.46 1.97 -10.59
C GLU A 115 -11.57 1.16 -9.88
N LEU A 116 -11.25 0.07 -9.18
CA LEU A 116 -12.25 -0.79 -8.53
C LEU A 116 -13.14 -0.08 -7.52
N ALA A 117 -12.58 0.85 -6.73
CA ALA A 117 -13.36 1.61 -5.76
C ALA A 117 -14.48 2.42 -6.45
N HIS A 118 -14.16 3.04 -7.58
CA HIS A 118 -15.07 3.83 -8.39
C HIS A 118 -16.05 2.95 -9.18
N ALA A 119 -15.56 1.92 -9.88
CA ALA A 119 -16.40 0.99 -10.64
C ALA A 119 -17.41 0.24 -9.77
N LEU A 120 -17.04 -0.12 -8.55
CA LEU A 120 -17.93 -0.79 -7.61
C LEU A 120 -18.75 0.17 -6.73
N ARG A 121 -18.46 1.48 -6.79
CA ARG A 121 -19.05 2.52 -5.91
C ARG A 121 -18.90 2.18 -4.43
N LEU A 122 -17.72 1.70 -4.04
CA LEU A 122 -17.44 1.28 -2.66
C LEU A 122 -16.52 2.28 -1.96
N PRO A 123 -16.82 2.65 -0.70
CA PRO A 123 -15.98 3.54 0.08
C PRO A 123 -14.62 2.88 0.45
N PRO A 124 -13.59 3.67 0.80
CA PRO A 124 -12.24 3.19 1.06
C PRO A 124 -12.09 2.27 2.28
N ASP A 125 -13.02 2.33 3.22
CA ASP A 125 -13.05 1.59 4.48
C ASP A 125 -13.55 0.14 4.32
N GLN A 126 -13.61 -0.39 3.09
CA GLN A 126 -13.85 -1.82 2.90
C GLN A 126 -12.85 -2.65 3.73
N PRO A 127 -13.30 -3.75 4.36
CA PRO A 127 -12.44 -4.63 5.12
C PRO A 127 -11.24 -5.10 4.28
N ALA A 128 -10.06 -5.12 4.90
CA ALA A 128 -8.90 -5.72 4.29
C ALA A 128 -9.12 -7.23 4.07
N PRO A 129 -8.66 -7.80 2.94
CA PRO A 129 -8.85 -9.22 2.68
C PRO A 129 -7.85 -10.04 3.52
N ALA A 130 -8.23 -11.28 3.86
CA ALA A 130 -7.29 -12.22 4.45
C ALA A 130 -6.21 -12.59 3.43
N LEU A 131 -4.95 -12.34 3.77
CA LEU A 131 -3.79 -12.66 2.92
C LEU A 131 -3.14 -13.97 3.37
N ALA A 132 -2.69 -14.77 2.41
CA ALA A 132 -1.89 -15.96 2.67
C ALA A 132 -0.46 -15.54 2.99
N VAL A 133 -0.13 -15.52 4.28
CA VAL A 133 1.14 -15.03 4.81
C VAL A 133 1.87 -16.13 5.59
N PRO A 134 3.22 -16.15 5.59
CA PRO A 134 3.98 -17.09 6.42
C PRO A 134 3.76 -16.83 7.91
N ALA A 135 4.25 -17.76 8.74
CA ALA A 135 4.23 -17.61 10.19
C ALA A 135 4.86 -16.27 10.63
N PRO A 136 4.38 -15.65 11.73
CA PRO A 136 4.95 -14.43 12.26
C PRO A 136 6.46 -14.54 12.51
N GLY A 137 7.18 -13.49 12.12
CA GLY A 137 8.60 -13.33 12.38
C GLY A 137 8.90 -12.94 13.84
N PRO A 138 10.11 -12.44 14.12
CA PRO A 138 10.49 -12.11 15.48
C PRO A 138 9.72 -10.89 16.00
N SER A 139 9.49 -10.86 17.32
CA SER A 139 8.79 -9.78 18.00
C SER A 139 9.69 -8.58 18.29
N GLY A 140 9.19 -7.38 17.99
CA GLY A 140 9.87 -6.09 18.14
C GLY A 140 9.11 -4.97 17.42
N ILE A 141 9.71 -3.78 17.35
CA ILE A 141 9.19 -2.67 16.54
C ILE A 141 9.75 -2.80 15.12
N GLY A 142 8.86 -2.99 14.16
CA GLY A 142 9.20 -2.97 12.74
C GLY A 142 9.48 -1.56 12.26
N LEU A 143 10.60 -1.33 11.57
CA LEU A 143 11.04 -0.01 11.15
C LEU A 143 11.41 0.05 9.67
N CYS A 144 10.86 1.02 8.93
CA CYS A 144 11.26 1.36 7.56
C CYS A 144 11.25 2.89 7.36
N TRP A 145 12.43 3.47 7.16
CA TRP A 145 12.65 4.93 7.20
C TRP A 145 12.82 5.58 5.83
N GLN A 146 13.06 4.79 4.78
CA GLN A 146 13.31 5.28 3.44
C GLN A 146 12.31 4.69 2.44
N ALA A 147 11.68 5.56 1.66
CA ALA A 147 10.86 5.19 0.52
C ALA A 147 11.75 4.96 -0.73
N GLY A 148 11.17 4.34 -1.77
CA GLY A 148 11.85 4.18 -3.05
C GLY A 148 12.20 5.52 -3.72
N GLU A 149 13.06 5.45 -4.73
CA GLU A 149 13.72 6.63 -5.32
C GLU A 149 12.79 7.65 -6.00
N TRP A 150 11.58 7.22 -6.38
CA TRP A 150 10.57 8.06 -7.06
C TRP A 150 10.28 9.38 -6.34
N ASN A 151 10.25 9.36 -5.01
CA ASN A 151 10.02 10.57 -4.23
C ASN A 151 10.77 10.50 -2.90
N ARG A 152 11.96 11.09 -2.89
CA ARG A 152 12.86 11.15 -1.73
C ARG A 152 12.33 12.00 -0.58
N THR A 153 11.37 12.91 -0.83
CA THR A 153 10.78 13.75 0.24
C THR A 153 9.99 12.95 1.26
N ARG A 154 9.63 11.70 0.93
CA ARG A 154 8.96 10.76 1.84
C ARG A 154 9.91 10.12 2.85
N SER A 155 11.22 10.24 2.66
CA SER A 155 12.21 9.56 3.50
C SER A 155 12.68 10.43 4.66
N VAL A 156 13.01 9.78 5.76
CA VAL A 156 13.63 10.36 6.96
C VAL A 156 14.93 9.59 7.25
N SER A 157 15.94 10.25 7.82
CA SER A 157 17.18 9.53 8.17
C SER A 157 16.94 8.53 9.29
N LEU A 158 17.61 7.37 9.22
CA LEU A 158 17.53 6.37 10.27
C LEU A 158 17.92 6.94 11.63
N GLU A 159 19.01 7.72 11.67
CA GLU A 159 19.51 8.36 12.89
C GLU A 159 18.43 9.20 13.59
N ALA A 160 17.73 10.07 12.84
CA ALA A 160 16.71 10.94 13.41
C ALA A 160 15.52 10.14 13.96
N VAL A 161 15.13 9.06 13.29
CA VAL A 161 14.08 8.15 13.83
C VAL A 161 14.57 7.49 15.10
N LEU A 162 15.79 6.94 15.11
CA LEU A 162 16.36 6.27 16.26
C LEU A 162 16.53 7.20 17.48
N GLN A 163 16.81 8.49 17.29
CA GLN A 163 16.85 9.50 18.35
C GLN A 163 15.46 9.81 18.94
N ALA A 164 14.39 9.57 18.20
CA ALA A 164 13.01 9.75 18.66
C ALA A 164 12.46 8.53 19.42
N LEU A 165 13.13 7.37 19.32
CA LEU A 165 12.73 6.15 20.00
C LEU A 165 13.30 6.08 21.42
N PRO A 166 12.55 5.54 22.40
CA PRO A 166 13.10 5.11 23.68
C PRO A 166 14.30 4.15 23.52
N ALA A 167 15.24 4.22 24.46
CA ALA A 167 16.38 3.31 24.48
C ALA A 167 15.95 1.86 24.82
N GLY A 168 16.72 0.88 24.36
CA GLY A 168 16.53 -0.54 24.70
C GLY A 168 15.42 -1.27 23.95
N LEU A 169 14.77 -0.64 22.96
CA LEU A 169 13.76 -1.30 22.13
C LEU A 169 14.39 -2.33 21.19
N ARG A 170 13.73 -3.47 21.03
CA ARG A 170 14.07 -4.48 20.01
C ARG A 170 13.53 -4.02 18.66
N LEU A 171 14.41 -3.75 17.70
CA LEU A 171 14.03 -3.30 16.37
C LEU A 171 14.11 -4.41 15.33
N VAL A 172 13.12 -4.47 14.45
CA VAL A 172 13.08 -5.32 13.27
C VAL A 172 13.18 -4.42 12.05
N SER A 173 14.22 -4.59 11.23
CA SER A 173 14.32 -3.86 9.97
C SER A 173 13.27 -4.39 9.00
N LEU A 174 12.47 -3.47 8.47
CA LEU A 174 11.56 -3.66 7.34
C LEU A 174 12.07 -2.89 6.10
N GLN A 175 13.25 -2.28 6.19
CA GLN A 175 13.84 -1.50 5.12
C GLN A 175 14.33 -2.42 4.01
N ARG A 176 14.06 -1.99 2.77
CA ARG A 176 14.47 -2.67 1.55
C ARG A 176 15.40 -1.78 0.73
N GLY A 177 16.06 -2.39 -0.25
CA GLY A 177 17.03 -1.72 -1.11
C GLY A 177 18.32 -1.32 -0.39
N PRO A 178 19.12 -0.41 -0.99
CA PRO A 178 20.45 -0.07 -0.50
C PRO A 178 20.49 0.43 0.96
N ALA A 179 19.46 1.16 1.41
CA ALA A 179 19.36 1.66 2.78
C ALA A 179 19.21 0.54 3.83
N ALA A 180 18.83 -0.67 3.46
CA ALA A 180 18.75 -1.79 4.40
C ALA A 180 20.10 -2.08 5.09
N SER A 181 21.22 -1.74 4.42
CA SER A 181 22.57 -1.86 4.98
C SER A 181 22.86 -0.94 6.18
N GLU A 182 22.05 0.12 6.38
CA GLU A 182 22.16 0.98 7.56
C GLU A 182 21.67 0.28 8.85
N ALA A 183 20.91 -0.82 8.72
CA ALA A 183 20.50 -1.64 9.86
C ALA A 183 21.70 -2.45 10.38
N VAL A 184 22.23 -2.08 11.55
CA VAL A 184 23.39 -2.74 12.15
C VAL A 184 23.04 -3.72 13.27
N SER A 185 23.87 -4.75 13.42
CA SER A 185 23.81 -5.73 14.51
C SER A 185 23.88 -5.08 15.88
N GLY A 186 23.19 -5.68 16.86
CA GLY A 186 23.08 -5.14 18.23
C GLY A 186 21.99 -4.08 18.39
N ARG A 187 21.57 -3.42 17.31
CA ARG A 187 20.42 -2.50 17.30
C ARG A 187 19.18 -3.11 16.64
N PHE A 188 19.38 -3.84 15.56
CA PHE A 188 18.34 -4.62 14.89
C PHE A 188 18.54 -6.11 15.13
N ILE A 189 17.44 -6.86 15.20
CA ILE A 189 17.48 -8.31 15.40
C ILE A 189 17.60 -9.10 14.08
N ASN A 190 17.39 -8.43 12.94
CA ASN A 190 17.50 -8.99 11.58
C ASN A 190 18.28 -8.06 10.61
N PRO A 191 19.45 -7.53 11.00
CA PRO A 191 20.19 -6.51 10.22
C PRO A 191 20.63 -6.99 8.83
N HIS A 192 20.69 -8.30 8.61
CA HIS A 192 21.10 -8.92 7.35
C HIS A 192 19.94 -9.54 6.57
N ASP A 193 18.71 -9.36 7.03
CA ASP A 193 17.49 -9.90 6.41
C ASP A 193 16.87 -8.85 5.46
N ALA A 194 17.73 -8.28 4.62
CA ALA A 194 17.34 -7.34 3.56
C ALA A 194 16.80 -8.14 2.36
N ASP A 195 15.69 -8.85 2.56
CA ASP A 195 15.02 -9.62 1.51
C ASP A 195 14.03 -8.72 0.76
N GLU A 196 14.11 -8.71 -0.57
CA GLU A 196 13.13 -8.04 -1.43
C GLU A 196 11.80 -8.82 -1.51
N ASN A 197 11.74 -10.02 -0.91
CA ASN A 197 10.55 -10.84 -0.82
C ASN A 197 9.46 -10.23 0.08
N VAL A 198 8.31 -9.95 -0.54
CA VAL A 198 7.16 -9.38 0.16
C VAL A 198 6.56 -10.34 1.19
N LEU A 199 6.61 -11.65 0.98
CA LEU A 199 6.14 -12.62 1.98
C LEU A 199 6.99 -12.60 3.24
N ARG A 200 8.31 -12.41 3.09
CA ARG A 200 9.21 -12.23 4.24
C ARG A 200 8.88 -10.94 4.98
N THR A 201 8.69 -9.85 4.24
CA THR A 201 8.26 -8.56 4.83
C THR A 201 6.93 -8.71 5.60
N ALA A 202 5.95 -9.44 5.05
CA ALA A 202 4.67 -9.70 5.69
C ALA A 202 4.83 -10.49 7.01
N SER A 203 5.67 -11.54 7.00
CA SER A 203 6.02 -12.31 8.20
C SER A 203 6.63 -11.42 9.29
N LEU A 204 7.59 -10.55 8.93
CA LEU A 204 8.21 -9.61 9.88
C LEU A 204 7.19 -8.62 10.45
N ILE A 205 6.30 -8.08 9.62
CA ILE A 205 5.20 -7.20 10.06
C ILE A 205 4.26 -7.91 11.04
N LEU A 206 3.94 -9.18 10.80
CA LEU A 206 3.06 -9.95 11.69
C LEU A 206 3.72 -10.31 13.03
N GLY A 207 5.05 -10.46 13.04
CA GLY A 207 5.83 -10.62 14.26
C GLY A 207 5.92 -9.32 15.07
N ALA A 208 5.96 -8.17 14.39
CA ALA A 208 6.11 -6.87 15.02
C ALA A 208 4.93 -6.54 15.96
N THR A 209 5.23 -5.85 17.06
CA THR A 209 4.22 -5.30 17.98
C THR A 209 3.68 -3.96 17.48
N LEU A 210 4.50 -3.24 16.71
CA LEU A 210 4.22 -1.96 16.10
C LEU A 210 5.05 -1.83 14.81
N VAL A 211 4.48 -1.22 13.77
CA VAL A 211 5.22 -0.80 12.58
C VAL A 211 5.38 0.73 12.56
N ILE A 212 6.61 1.22 12.52
CA ILE A 212 6.93 2.62 12.25
C ILE A 212 7.48 2.70 10.84
N THR A 213 6.84 3.47 9.97
CA THR A 213 7.27 3.52 8.58
C THR A 213 6.98 4.85 7.90
N VAL A 214 7.66 5.12 6.80
CA VAL A 214 7.30 6.21 5.88
C VAL A 214 6.23 5.77 4.87
N ASP A 215 5.77 6.69 4.03
CA ASP A 215 4.85 6.40 2.92
C ASP A 215 5.50 5.49 1.84
N THR A 216 5.36 4.18 2.03
CA THR A 216 5.91 3.12 1.18
C THR A 216 5.02 1.87 1.20
N MET A 217 5.38 0.84 0.41
CA MET A 217 4.72 -0.47 0.39
C MET A 217 4.53 -1.05 1.80
N VAL A 218 5.51 -0.88 2.69
CA VAL A 218 5.46 -1.37 4.09
C VAL A 218 4.26 -0.80 4.85
N ALA A 219 3.92 0.48 4.64
CA ALA A 219 2.74 1.10 5.26
C ALA A 219 1.45 0.44 4.78
N HIS A 220 1.33 0.21 3.47
CA HIS A 220 0.18 -0.45 2.88
C HIS A 220 0.05 -1.91 3.33
N LEU A 221 1.16 -2.65 3.35
CA LEU A 221 1.18 -4.04 3.80
C LEU A 221 0.81 -4.15 5.28
N ALA A 222 1.36 -3.29 6.15
CA ALA A 222 1.00 -3.25 7.57
C ALA A 222 -0.49 -2.94 7.78
N GLY A 223 -1.01 -1.97 7.02
CA GLY A 223 -2.43 -1.62 7.06
C GLY A 223 -3.36 -2.75 6.59
N VAL A 224 -3.00 -3.46 5.52
CA VAL A 224 -3.78 -4.62 5.03
C VAL A 224 -3.73 -5.79 6.02
N LEU A 225 -2.58 -6.03 6.65
CA LEU A 225 -2.43 -7.06 7.67
C LEU A 225 -3.01 -6.66 9.04
N GLY A 226 -3.67 -5.50 9.14
CA GLY A 226 -4.29 -5.00 10.37
C GLY A 226 -3.30 -4.73 11.50
N ARG A 227 -2.01 -4.59 11.20
CA ARG A 227 -0.97 -4.38 12.21
C ARG A 227 -0.98 -2.92 12.69
N PRO A 228 -0.95 -2.67 14.01
CA PRO A 228 -0.72 -1.32 14.54
C PRO A 228 0.48 -0.64 13.91
N GLY A 229 0.32 0.62 13.50
CA GLY A 229 1.40 1.37 12.90
C GLY A 229 1.33 2.89 13.04
N LEU A 230 2.49 3.51 12.96
CA LEU A 230 2.70 4.96 12.88
C LEU A 230 3.36 5.28 11.55
N VAL A 231 2.70 6.08 10.72
CA VAL A 231 3.20 6.46 9.38
C VAL A 231 3.72 7.88 9.41
N LEU A 232 5.02 8.04 9.19
CA LEU A 232 5.71 9.32 9.04
C LEU A 232 5.47 9.84 7.62
N LEU A 233 4.79 10.98 7.48
CA LEU A 233 4.36 11.51 6.20
C LEU A 233 4.98 12.88 5.89
N PRO A 234 5.38 13.14 4.64
CA PRO A 234 5.77 14.48 4.23
C PRO A 234 4.58 15.44 4.28
N HIS A 235 4.87 16.75 4.20
CA HIS A 235 3.85 17.79 4.22
C HIS A 235 2.80 17.58 3.11
N ALA A 236 3.26 17.44 1.86
CA ALA A 236 2.44 17.16 0.69
C ALA A 236 2.39 15.64 0.41
N ALA A 237 1.84 14.85 1.33
CA ALA A 237 1.67 13.43 1.07
C ALA A 237 0.53 13.14 0.10
N ASP A 238 0.54 11.92 -0.42
CA ASP A 238 -0.47 11.44 -1.36
C ASP A 238 -1.89 11.53 -0.79
N TRP A 239 -2.85 11.77 -1.69
CA TRP A 239 -4.27 11.92 -1.40
C TRP A 239 -4.85 10.77 -0.58
N ARG A 240 -4.31 9.55 -0.69
CA ARG A 240 -4.77 8.36 0.05
C ARG A 240 -4.62 8.51 1.56
N TRP A 241 -3.67 9.32 2.01
CA TRP A 241 -3.42 9.54 3.43
C TRP A 241 -4.32 10.59 4.07
N MET A 242 -5.17 11.26 3.28
CA MET A 242 -6.12 12.28 3.78
C MET A 242 -5.42 13.41 4.59
N ARG A 243 -6.18 14.34 5.19
CA ARG A 243 -5.61 15.44 5.99
C ARG A 243 -5.53 15.16 7.49
N GLY A 244 -6.27 14.17 7.98
CA GLY A 244 -6.36 13.86 9.41
C GLY A 244 -5.20 13.04 9.96
N LYS A 245 -5.28 12.72 11.26
CA LYS A 245 -4.34 11.80 11.97
C LYS A 245 -4.70 10.31 11.82
N ARG A 246 -5.87 10.01 11.24
CA ARG A 246 -6.36 8.65 10.99
C ARG A 246 -6.47 8.44 9.49
N CYS A 247 -6.28 7.21 9.04
CA CYS A 247 -6.43 6.82 7.65
C CYS A 247 -7.72 6.03 7.47
N ALA A 248 -8.65 6.50 6.63
CA ALA A 248 -9.89 5.74 6.35
C ALA A 248 -9.61 4.37 5.75
N TRP A 249 -8.51 4.24 5.01
CA TRP A 249 -8.08 2.97 4.41
C TRP A 249 -7.52 1.98 5.44
N TYR A 250 -6.95 2.46 6.54
CA TYR A 250 -6.22 1.64 7.50
C TYR A 250 -6.49 2.10 8.93
N PRO A 251 -7.55 1.58 9.58
CA PRO A 251 -7.86 1.90 10.97
C PRO A 251 -6.71 1.59 11.94
N SER A 252 -5.86 0.61 11.58
CA SER A 252 -4.70 0.22 12.37
C SER A 252 -3.53 1.21 12.31
N LEU A 253 -3.59 2.21 11.43
CA LEU A 253 -2.50 3.16 11.20
C LEU A 253 -2.86 4.57 11.69
N ARG A 254 -1.92 5.19 12.39
CA ARG A 254 -1.97 6.62 12.75
C ARG A 254 -0.96 7.40 11.94
N LEU A 255 -1.32 8.61 11.53
CA LEU A 255 -0.55 9.42 10.60
C LEU A 255 0.15 10.58 11.33
N LEU A 256 1.45 10.70 11.11
CA LEU A 256 2.33 11.71 11.71
C LEU A 256 2.93 12.55 10.57
N ARG A 257 2.31 13.71 10.30
CA ARG A 257 2.57 14.51 9.10
C ARG A 257 3.43 15.73 9.40
N GLN A 258 4.38 16.05 8.51
CA GLN A 258 5.15 17.29 8.60
C GLN A 258 4.21 18.51 8.59
N ALA A 259 4.47 19.47 9.48
CA ALA A 259 3.77 20.76 9.47
C ALA A 259 4.28 21.69 8.36
N ARG A 260 5.56 21.54 7.97
CA ARG A 260 6.22 22.29 6.90
C ARG A 260 7.06 21.34 6.05
N PRO A 261 7.18 21.53 4.72
CA PRO A 261 7.99 20.67 3.87
C PRO A 261 9.42 20.51 4.39
N GLY A 262 9.89 19.27 4.54
CA GLY A 262 11.24 18.95 4.98
C GLY A 262 11.45 18.98 6.50
N ASP A 263 10.51 19.51 7.28
CA ASP A 263 10.60 19.55 8.74
C ASP A 263 10.07 18.26 9.37
N TRP A 264 10.99 17.35 9.66
CA TRP A 264 10.71 16.08 10.35
C TRP A 264 10.63 16.23 11.88
N GLN A 265 10.94 17.38 12.47
CA GLN A 265 10.96 17.54 13.93
C GLN A 265 9.56 17.29 14.52
N ALA A 266 8.52 17.87 13.93
CA ALA A 266 7.15 17.72 14.43
C ALA A 266 6.61 16.26 14.33
N PRO A 267 6.78 15.53 13.21
CA PRO A 267 6.47 14.09 13.16
C PRO A 267 7.24 13.26 14.19
N LEU A 268 8.54 13.52 14.36
CA LEU A 268 9.39 12.77 15.30
C LEU A 268 9.06 13.07 16.77
N ALA A 269 8.68 14.31 17.09
CA ALA A 269 8.14 14.64 18.41
C ALA A 269 6.82 13.89 18.66
N SER A 270 5.90 13.91 17.69
CA SER A 270 4.63 13.18 17.78
C SER A 270 4.82 11.66 17.90
N LEU A 271 5.86 11.12 17.26
CA LEU A 271 6.26 9.72 17.38
C LEU A 271 6.67 9.40 18.82
N ARG A 272 7.54 10.21 19.41
CA ARG A 272 7.99 10.07 20.80
C ARG A 272 6.81 10.11 21.77
N ASP A 273 5.92 11.09 21.60
CA ASP A 273 4.73 11.25 22.45
C ASP A 273 3.78 10.05 22.33
N ALA A 274 3.58 9.54 21.10
CA ALA A 274 2.74 8.37 20.86
C ALA A 274 3.28 7.09 21.50
N LEU A 275 4.61 6.93 21.55
CA LEU A 275 5.25 5.80 22.22
C LEU A 275 5.21 5.95 23.75
N ALA A 276 5.43 7.16 24.26
CA ALA A 276 5.40 7.45 25.70
C ALA A 276 4.01 7.28 26.32
N ALA A 277 2.94 7.61 25.58
CA ALA A 277 1.57 7.44 26.03
C ALA A 277 1.13 5.96 26.16
N GLY A 278 1.92 5.00 25.66
CA GLY A 278 1.47 3.65 25.39
C GLY A 278 0.46 3.68 24.24
N LEU A 279 0.76 3.00 23.14
CA LEU A 279 -0.15 3.00 21.99
C LEU A 279 -1.55 2.56 22.46
N PRO A 280 -2.58 3.41 22.30
CA PRO A 280 -3.92 2.98 22.68
C PRO A 280 -4.26 1.72 21.88
N PRO A 281 -5.01 0.77 22.47
CA PRO A 281 -5.54 -0.33 21.69
C PRO A 281 -6.28 0.26 20.49
N LEU A 282 -6.00 -0.28 19.30
CA LEU A 282 -6.76 0.08 18.11
C LEU A 282 -8.22 -0.27 18.40
N ALA A 283 -9.10 0.73 18.24
CA ALA A 283 -10.54 0.56 18.39
C ALA A 283 -11.11 -0.34 17.28
#